data_AF-A0AAV4AR44-F1
#
_entry.id   AF-A0AAV4AR44-F1
#
_cell.length_a   1.000
_cell.length_b   1.000
_cell.length_c   1.000
_cell.angle_alpha   90.00
_cell.angle_beta   90.00
_cell.angle_gamma   90.00
#
_symmetry.space_group_name_H-M   'P 1'
#
loop_
_entity.id
_entity.type
_entity.pdbx_description
1 polymer ?
#
loop_
_entity_poly.entity_id
_entity_poly.type
_entity_poly.pdbx_seq_one_letter_code
_entity_poly.pdbx_strand_id
1 'polypeptide(L)'
;MMYSFAFFLQTSSISTAKCSTEQLEGVKVGDHNINNLRYADDTVHIADSQEKQQNVLTIVTIESEKKGLQLNAKKTECMIISKQLLMSVCNSLCKGERIKQVRTFKYLGFTITSDPRCDTETQKRVGLTKDTFIKMKSIFTTEIEDSTPKSIL
;
A
#
# COMPACT_ATOMS: atom_id res chain seq x y z
N MET A 1 20.29 -9.66 5.96
CA MET A 1 19.75 -8.35 6.37
C MET A 1 18.56 -8.05 5.49
N MET A 2 17.35 -7.95 6.04
CA MET A 2 16.16 -7.64 5.23
C MET A 2 15.21 -6.79 6.07
N TYR A 3 15.55 -5.51 6.21
CA TYR A 3 14.64 -4.50 6.75
C TYR A 3 14.03 -3.82 5.53
N SER A 4 12.77 -4.11 5.21
CA SER A 4 12.08 -3.44 4.12
C SER A 4 11.19 -2.38 4.74
N PHE A 5 11.64 -1.13 4.74
CA PHE A 5 10.86 0.01 5.22
C PHE A 5 9.90 0.43 4.11
N ALA A 6 8.60 0.32 4.38
CA ALA A 6 7.55 0.76 3.48
C ALA A 6 6.97 2.07 4.03
N PHE A 7 7.27 3.17 3.37
CA PHE A 7 6.90 4.49 3.83
C PHE A 7 5.71 5.03 3.02
N PHE A 8 4.64 5.40 3.70
CA PHE A 8 3.41 5.85 3.05
C PHE A 8 3.28 7.38 3.13
N LEU A 9 3.45 8.05 1.99
CA LEU A 9 3.20 9.48 1.84
C LEU A 9 1.84 9.69 1.17
N GLN A 10 0.86 10.14 1.95
CA GLN A 10 -0.34 10.70 1.37
C GLN A 10 -0.03 12.14 0.94
N THR A 11 0.27 12.37 -0.34
CA THR A 11 0.68 13.69 -0.83
C THR A 11 -0.05 14.07 -2.09
N SER A 12 -1.11 14.84 -1.90
CA SER A 12 -2.14 15.17 -2.88
C SER A 12 -1.73 15.97 -4.12
N SER A 13 -0.45 15.99 -4.54
CA SER A 13 0.01 16.66 -5.77
C SER A 13 1.46 16.37 -6.20
N ILE A 14 2.13 15.32 -5.71
CA ILE A 14 3.54 15.06 -6.08
C ILE A 14 3.65 14.40 -7.46
N SER A 15 3.06 14.99 -8.50
CA SER A 15 3.40 14.66 -9.88
C SER A 15 4.86 15.03 -10.20
N THR A 16 5.42 16.04 -9.53
CA THR A 16 6.64 16.72 -10.00
C THR A 16 7.86 16.66 -9.07
N ALA A 17 7.83 16.04 -7.88
CA ALA A 17 9.08 15.64 -7.16
C ALA A 17 9.64 14.28 -7.66
N LYS A 18 9.08 13.81 -8.78
CA LYS A 18 9.43 12.60 -9.52
C LYS A 18 10.92 12.57 -9.91
N CYS A 19 11.45 13.72 -10.34
CA CYS A 19 12.80 13.82 -10.87
C CYS A 19 13.91 13.64 -9.81
N SER A 20 13.68 14.05 -8.56
CA SER A 20 14.72 13.99 -7.50
C SER A 20 14.70 12.71 -6.69
N THR A 21 13.58 11.97 -6.69
CA THR A 21 13.43 10.74 -5.91
C THR A 21 13.67 9.46 -6.74
N GLU A 22 13.64 9.53 -8.07
CA GLU A 22 13.96 8.40 -8.95
C GLU A 22 15.43 7.97 -8.90
N GLN A 23 16.34 8.87 -8.49
CA GLN A 23 17.75 8.55 -8.28
C GLN A 23 18.05 7.85 -6.94
N LEU A 24 17.04 7.72 -6.06
CA LEU A 24 17.22 7.11 -4.75
C LEU A 24 17.10 5.58 -4.87
N GLU A 25 18.03 4.89 -4.23
CA GLU A 25 18.05 3.43 -4.17
C GLU A 25 16.83 2.90 -3.40
N GLY A 26 16.00 2.10 -4.09
CA GLY A 26 14.86 1.40 -3.51
C GLY A 26 15.21 -0.03 -3.06
N VAL A 27 14.20 -0.89 -3.06
CA VAL A 27 14.33 -2.31 -2.74
C VAL A 27 14.42 -3.13 -4.03
N LYS A 28 15.45 -3.97 -4.14
CA LYS A 28 15.63 -4.90 -5.28
C LYS A 28 14.68 -6.08 -5.17
N VAL A 29 13.84 -6.27 -6.19
CA VAL A 29 12.93 -7.40 -6.36
C VAL A 29 13.26 -8.08 -7.68
N GLY A 30 13.92 -9.24 -7.61
CA GLY A 30 14.50 -9.90 -8.78
C GLY A 30 15.56 -9.00 -9.42
N ASP A 31 15.40 -8.69 -10.71
CA ASP A 31 16.30 -7.81 -11.47
C ASP A 31 15.89 -6.33 -11.46
N HIS A 32 14.75 -6.00 -10.84
CA HIS A 32 14.19 -4.66 -10.85
C HIS A 32 14.35 -3.98 -9.49
N ASN A 33 14.63 -2.67 -9.48
CA ASN A 33 14.66 -1.87 -8.27
C ASN A 33 13.34 -1.10 -8.13
N ILE A 34 12.65 -1.27 -7.00
CA ILE A 34 11.38 -0.62 -6.71
C ILE A 34 11.59 0.42 -5.62
N ASN A 35 11.48 1.70 -5.96
CA ASN A 35 11.67 2.83 -5.04
C ASN A 35 10.36 3.53 -4.67
N ASN A 36 9.35 3.47 -5.54
CA ASN A 36 8.08 4.15 -5.35
C ASN A 36 6.89 3.34 -5.90
N LEU A 37 5.73 3.57 -5.32
CA LEU A 37 4.44 3.12 -5.84
C LEU A 37 3.50 4.32 -5.83
N ARG A 38 2.92 4.64 -6.99
CA ARG A 38 2.13 5.86 -7.16
C ARG A 38 0.75 5.51 -7.68
N TYR A 39 -0.27 6.07 -7.04
CA TYR A 39 -1.65 5.94 -7.51
C TYR A 39 -2.40 7.23 -7.28
N ALA A 40 -2.91 7.83 -8.36
CA ALA A 40 -3.56 9.15 -8.33
C ALA A 40 -2.71 10.16 -7.54
N ASP A 41 -3.22 10.56 -6.37
CA ASP A 41 -2.68 11.54 -5.46
C ASP A 41 -1.84 10.94 -4.32
N ASP A 42 -1.73 9.61 -4.23
CA ASP A 42 -0.97 8.91 -3.20
C ASP A 42 0.38 8.44 -3.75
N THR A 43 1.43 8.58 -2.94
CA THR A 43 2.78 8.11 -3.29
C THR A 43 3.39 7.35 -2.12
N VAL A 44 3.73 6.09 -2.34
CA VAL A 44 4.47 5.25 -1.40
C VAL A 44 5.92 5.29 -1.82
N HIS A 45 6.82 5.47 -0.85
CA HIS A 45 8.25 5.30 -1.06
C HIS A 45 8.73 4.06 -0.31
N ILE A 46 9.61 3.30 -0.94
CA ILE A 46 10.13 2.05 -0.41
C ILE A 46 11.63 2.20 -0.25
N ALA A 47 12.13 1.93 0.95
CA ALA A 47 13.54 2.01 1.29
C ALA A 47 13.98 0.73 2.02
N ASP A 48 15.26 0.39 1.90
CA ASP A 48 15.88 -0.74 2.61
C ASP A 48 16.40 -0.36 4.00
N SER A 49 16.41 0.94 4.34
CA SER A 49 16.92 1.45 5.60
C SER A 49 16.16 2.70 6.07
N GLN A 50 16.18 2.92 7.38
CA GLN A 50 15.60 4.11 7.99
C GLN A 50 16.32 5.40 7.55
N GLU A 51 17.62 5.34 7.33
CA GLU A 51 18.41 6.48 6.86
C GLU A 51 17.98 6.90 5.45
N LYS A 52 17.90 5.94 4.52
CA LYS A 52 17.41 6.21 3.16
C LYS A 52 15.98 6.73 3.18
N GLN A 53 15.13 6.16 4.03
CA GLN A 53 13.77 6.65 4.24
C GLN A 53 13.75 8.12 4.71
N GLN A 54 14.60 8.49 5.68
CA GLN A 54 14.71 9.87 6.17
C GLN A 54 15.22 10.83 5.09
N ASN A 55 16.14 10.37 4.24
CA ASN A 55 16.65 11.14 3.12
C ASN A 55 15.55 11.43 2.08
N VAL A 56 14.78 10.40 1.70
CA VAL A 56 13.60 10.55 0.82
C VAL A 56 12.63 11.58 1.41
N LEU A 57 12.31 11.44 2.69
CA LEU A 57 11.45 12.38 3.43
C LEU A 57 11.93 13.82 3.36
N THR A 58 13.22 14.03 3.59
CA THR A 58 13.84 15.35 3.59
C THR A 58 13.78 15.99 2.20
N ILE A 59 14.13 15.22 1.16
CA ILE A 59 14.06 15.66 -0.24
C ILE A 59 12.62 16.02 -0.63
N VAL A 60 11.66 15.15 -0.31
CA VAL A 60 10.24 15.38 -0.60
C VAL A 60 9.73 16.63 0.13
N THR A 61 10.18 16.87 1.37
CA THR A 61 9.82 18.08 2.13
C THR A 61 10.32 19.34 1.43
N ILE A 62 11.62 19.38 1.07
CA ILE A 62 12.26 20.52 0.42
C ILE A 62 11.60 20.81 -0.94
N GLU A 63 11.38 19.79 -1.75
CA GLU A 63 10.78 19.94 -3.09
C GLU A 63 9.30 20.35 -3.02
N SER A 64 8.57 19.92 -1.98
CA SER A 64 7.21 20.36 -1.73
C SER A 64 7.19 21.85 -1.37
N GLU A 65 8.06 22.29 -0.47
CA GLU A 65 8.13 23.69 -0.02
C GLU A 65 8.50 24.64 -1.17
N LYS A 66 9.45 24.26 -2.04
CA LYS A 66 9.78 25.02 -3.26
C LYS A 66 8.57 25.28 -4.16
N LYS A 67 7.56 24.41 -4.10
CA LYS A 67 6.35 24.51 -4.92
C LYS A 67 5.15 25.08 -4.14
N GLY A 68 5.38 25.61 -2.93
CA GLY A 68 4.33 26.14 -2.07
C GLY A 68 3.43 25.06 -1.44
N LEU A 69 3.84 23.78 -1.50
CA LEU A 69 3.13 22.67 -0.90
C LEU A 69 3.73 22.34 0.48
N GLN A 70 2.88 22.00 1.44
CA GLN A 70 3.31 21.55 2.76
C GLN A 70 2.92 20.10 3.00
N LEU A 71 3.88 19.30 3.42
CA LEU A 71 3.62 17.95 3.94
C LEU A 71 2.91 18.05 5.28
N ASN A 72 1.86 17.24 5.44
CA ASN A 72 1.15 17.10 6.70
C ASN A 72 1.65 15.86 7.44
N ALA A 73 2.48 16.07 8.48
CA ALA A 73 3.07 14.99 9.26
C ALA A 73 2.02 14.04 9.88
N LYS A 74 0.80 14.51 10.17
CA LYS A 74 -0.28 13.68 10.72
C LYS A 74 -0.92 12.74 9.69
N LYS A 75 -0.86 13.10 8.40
CA LYS A 75 -1.36 12.25 7.30
C LYS A 75 -0.29 11.29 6.78
N THR A 76 0.97 11.59 7.05
CA THR A 76 2.08 10.73 6.69
C THR A 76 2.17 9.57 7.68
N GLU A 77 2.31 8.35 7.17
CA GLU A 77 2.42 7.15 8.01
C GLU A 77 3.64 6.32 7.59
N CYS A 78 4.30 5.72 8.58
CA CYS A 78 5.46 4.87 8.38
C CYS A 78 5.12 3.43 8.74
N MET A 79 5.48 2.49 7.87
CA MET A 79 5.39 1.06 8.15
C MET A 79 6.77 0.42 8.02
N ILE A 80 7.08 -0.51 8.92
CA ILE A 80 8.30 -1.31 8.86
C ILE A 80 7.88 -2.74 8.59
N ILE A 81 8.36 -3.30 7.48
CA ILE A 81 8.13 -4.70 7.11
C ILE A 81 9.43 -5.46 7.36
N SER A 82 9.39 -6.34 8.35
CA SER A 82 10.57 -7.10 8.79
C SER A 82 10.19 -8.53 9.10
N LYS A 83 11.09 -9.47 8.76
CA LYS A 83 10.97 -10.88 9.18
C LYS A 83 11.25 -11.07 10.67
N GLN A 84 12.03 -10.17 11.26
CA GLN A 84 12.35 -10.19 12.69
C GLN A 84 11.40 -9.26 13.43
N LEU A 85 10.66 -9.85 14.39
CA LEU A 85 9.76 -9.23 15.38
C LEU A 85 10.47 -8.27 16.37
N LEU A 86 11.68 -7.81 16.04
CA LEU A 86 12.30 -6.75 16.82
C LEU A 86 11.43 -5.50 16.67
N MET A 87 11.19 -4.83 17.79
CA MET A 87 10.44 -3.59 17.92
C MET A 87 11.14 -2.44 17.19
N SER A 88 11.30 -2.56 15.87
CA SER A 88 11.83 -1.51 15.03
C SER A 88 10.88 -0.33 15.17
N VAL A 89 11.37 0.74 15.78
CA VAL A 89 10.64 1.99 15.93
C VAL A 89 11.05 2.88 14.77
N CYS A 90 10.07 3.37 14.02
CA CYS A 90 10.30 4.37 12.98
C CYS A 90 10.57 5.71 13.68
N ASN A 91 11.82 6.12 13.77
CA ASN A 91 12.19 7.43 14.33
C ASN A 91 12.34 8.50 13.24
N SER A 92 11.62 8.35 12.12
CA SER A 92 11.64 9.33 11.04
C SER A 92 10.91 10.62 11.44
N LEU A 93 11.52 11.75 11.10
CA LEU A 93 11.07 13.09 11.45
C LEU A 93 10.66 13.84 10.19
N CYS A 94 9.44 14.39 10.17
CA CYS A 94 9.01 15.34 9.17
C CYS A 94 8.97 16.73 9.81
N LYS A 95 9.85 17.65 9.39
CA LYS A 95 9.97 19.01 9.97
C LYS A 95 10.11 19.03 11.50
N GLY A 96 10.79 18.03 12.08
CA GLY A 96 10.97 17.88 13.52
C GLY A 96 9.80 17.20 14.26
N GLU A 97 8.67 16.94 13.58
CA GLU A 97 7.55 16.14 14.13
C GLU A 97 7.76 14.66 13.81
N ARG A 98 7.51 13.78 14.79
CA ARG A 98 7.58 12.32 14.57
C ARG A 98 6.40 11.85 13.74
N ILE A 99 6.70 11.08 12.71
CA ILE A 99 5.68 10.46 11.86
C ILE A 99 5.06 9.27 12.59
N LYS A 100 3.75 9.09 12.42
CA LYS A 100 3.02 7.97 13.01
C LYS A 100 3.49 6.64 12.40
N GLN A 101 3.91 5.71 13.25
CA GLN A 101 4.18 4.34 12.84
C GLN A 101 2.89 3.50 12.88
N VAL A 102 2.61 2.77 11.80
CA VAL A 102 1.46 1.87 11.69
C VAL A 102 1.89 0.44 11.41
N ARG A 103 1.15 -0.51 11.98
CA ARG A 103 1.34 -1.96 11.73
C ARG A 103 0.45 -2.49 10.63
N THR A 104 -0.68 -1.83 10.39
CA THR A 104 -1.64 -2.23 9.38
C THR A 104 -2.06 -0.99 8.62
N PHE A 105 -2.06 -1.07 7.30
CA PHE A 105 -2.39 0.04 6.42
C PHE A 105 -3.36 -0.44 5.34
N LYS A 106 -4.41 0.34 5.08
CA LYS A 106 -5.39 0.02 4.03
C LYS A 106 -5.10 0.86 2.80
N TYR A 107 -4.73 0.20 1.71
CA TYR A 107 -4.42 0.85 0.44
C TYR A 107 -5.25 0.26 -0.69
N LEU A 108 -6.05 1.09 -1.39
CA LEU A 108 -6.89 0.65 -2.52
C LEU A 108 -7.77 -0.58 -2.22
N GLY A 109 -8.24 -0.69 -0.98
CA GLY A 109 -9.05 -1.83 -0.52
C GLY A 109 -8.24 -3.05 -0.05
N PHE A 110 -6.93 -3.09 -0.29
CA PHE A 110 -6.02 -4.10 0.26
C PHE A 110 -5.57 -3.73 1.67
N THR A 111 -5.48 -4.71 2.56
CA THR A 111 -4.92 -4.55 3.90
C THR A 111 -3.47 -5.03 3.89
N ILE A 112 -2.51 -4.11 4.05
CA ILE A 112 -1.08 -4.40 4.15
C ILE A 112 -0.72 -4.46 5.63
N THR A 113 0.04 -5.49 6.04
CA THR A 113 0.48 -5.67 7.43
C THR A 113 2.00 -5.56 7.49
N SER A 114 2.54 -5.17 8.65
CA SER A 114 3.98 -5.15 8.94
C SER A 114 4.62 -6.53 8.88
N ASP A 115 3.81 -7.58 9.06
CA ASP A 115 4.24 -8.94 8.85
C ASP A 115 4.41 -9.20 7.35
N PRO A 116 5.50 -9.85 6.92
CA PRO A 116 5.74 -10.16 5.51
C PRO A 116 4.81 -11.27 4.96
N ARG A 117 3.69 -11.55 5.64
CA ARG A 117 2.71 -12.58 5.28
C ARG A 117 1.47 -11.92 4.68
N CYS A 118 0.91 -12.54 3.64
CA CYS A 118 -0.32 -12.09 2.99
C CYS A 118 -1.52 -13.01 3.27
N ASP A 119 -1.37 -14.01 4.15
CA ASP A 119 -2.38 -15.04 4.41
C ASP A 119 -3.70 -14.44 4.90
N THR A 120 -3.63 -13.44 5.76
CA THR A 120 -4.81 -12.77 6.36
C THR A 120 -5.64 -12.04 5.31
N GLU A 121 -5.01 -11.24 4.46
CA GLU A 121 -5.67 -10.53 3.37
C GLU A 121 -6.19 -11.51 2.30
N THR A 122 -5.47 -12.61 2.05
CA THR A 122 -5.90 -13.67 1.13
C THR A 122 -7.16 -14.37 1.64
N GLN A 123 -7.16 -14.80 2.91
CA GLN A 123 -8.33 -15.41 3.55
C GLN A 123 -9.52 -14.46 3.59
N LYS A 124 -9.29 -13.16 3.85
CA LYS A 124 -10.33 -12.14 3.82
C LYS A 124 -11.00 -12.04 2.45
N ARG A 125 -10.23 -12.05 1.36
CA ARG A 125 -10.76 -12.05 -0.01
C ARG A 125 -11.54 -13.31 -0.34
N VAL A 126 -11.02 -14.48 0.05
CA VAL A 126 -11.74 -15.75 -0.11
C VAL A 126 -13.08 -15.73 0.64
N GLY A 127 -13.10 -15.19 1.85
CA GLY A 127 -14.34 -15.00 2.62
C GLY A 127 -15.34 -14.09 1.91
N LEU A 128 -14.90 -12.91 1.46
CA LEU A 128 -15.75 -11.97 0.72
C LEU A 128 -16.35 -12.61 -0.55
N THR A 129 -15.56 -13.38 -1.29
CA THR A 129 -16.04 -14.09 -2.49
C THR A 129 -17.05 -15.18 -2.14
N LYS A 130 -16.82 -15.94 -1.05
CA LYS A 130 -17.79 -16.94 -0.59
C LYS A 130 -19.12 -16.28 -0.20
N ASP A 131 -19.06 -15.17 0.51
CA ASP A 131 -20.25 -14.43 0.93
C ASP A 131 -21.03 -13.86 -0.27
N THR A 132 -20.34 -13.29 -1.25
CA THR A 132 -21.00 -12.81 -2.49
C THR A 132 -21.59 -13.95 -3.30
N PHE A 133 -20.87 -15.09 -3.40
CA PHE A 133 -21.37 -16.27 -4.08
C PHE A 133 -22.63 -16.84 -3.43
N ILE A 134 -22.66 -16.95 -2.10
CA ILE A 134 -23.85 -17.39 -1.35
C ILE A 134 -25.02 -16.42 -1.54
N LYS A 135 -24.77 -15.10 -1.57
CA LYS A 135 -25.80 -14.10 -1.86
C LYS A 135 -26.39 -14.24 -3.26
N MET A 136 -25.59 -14.67 -4.23
CA MET A 136 -26.02 -14.93 -5.61
C MET A 136 -26.63 -16.32 -5.81
N LYS A 137 -26.82 -17.11 -4.73
CA LYS A 137 -27.41 -18.45 -4.81
C LYS A 137 -28.72 -18.46 -5.59
N SER A 138 -29.60 -17.49 -5.39
CA SER A 138 -30.89 -17.41 -6.09
C SER A 138 -30.76 -17.32 -7.61
N ILE A 139 -29.70 -16.68 -8.13
CA ILE A 139 -29.42 -16.59 -9.57
C ILE A 139 -28.97 -17.95 -10.12
N PHE A 140 -28.19 -18.69 -9.35
CA PHE A 140 -27.65 -19.98 -9.77
C PHE A 140 -28.57 -21.17 -9.47
N THR A 141 -29.61 -20.98 -8.67
CA THR A 141 -30.60 -22.02 -8.31
C THR A 141 -31.99 -21.75 -8.87
N THR A 142 -32.19 -20.67 -9.63
CA THR A 142 -33.43 -20.52 -10.42
C THR A 142 -33.44 -21.60 -11.49
N GLU A 143 -34.36 -22.54 -11.35
CA GLU A 143 -34.75 -23.42 -12.44
C GLU A 143 -35.32 -22.52 -13.55
N ILE A 144 -34.61 -22.45 -14.68
CA ILE A 144 -35.24 -21.99 -15.91
C ILE A 144 -36.20 -23.12 -16.27
N GLU A 145 -37.50 -22.93 -16.03
CA GLU A 145 -38.52 -23.78 -16.63
C GLU A 145 -38.33 -23.69 -18.15
N ASP A 146 -37.63 -24.66 -18.71
CA ASP A 146 -37.49 -24.80 -20.14
C ASP A 146 -38.86 -25.24 -20.66
N SER A 147 -39.72 -24.25 -20.95
CA SER A 147 -41.03 -24.44 -21.56
C SER A 147 -40.86 -24.88 -23.01
N THR A 148 -40.15 -25.98 -23.24
CA THR A 148 -40.20 -26.66 -24.53
C THR A 148 -41.51 -27.46 -24.55
N PRO A 149 -42.45 -27.14 -25.45
CA PRO A 149 -43.67 -27.94 -25.56
C PRO A 149 -43.26 -29.37 -25.90
N LYS A 150 -43.54 -30.31 -25.00
CA LYS A 150 -43.39 -31.75 -25.26
C LYS A 150 -44.20 -32.07 -26.51
N SER A 151 -43.51 -32.36 -27.60
CA SER A 151 -44.12 -32.73 -28.87
C SER A 151 -45.03 -33.93 -28.67
N ILE A 152 -46.31 -33.75 -28.99
CA ILE A 152 -47.28 -34.82 -29.17
C ILE A 152 -46.78 -35.69 -30.33
N LEU A 153 -46.41 -36.94 -30.06
CA LEU A 153 -46.43 -38.08 -30.99
C LEU A 153 -46.30 -39.38 -30.19
#